data_AF-M9L9C1-F1
#
_entry.id   AF-M9L9C1-F1
#
_cell.length_a   1.000
_cell.length_b   1.000
_cell.length_c   1.000
_cell.angle_alpha   90.00
_cell.angle_beta   90.00
_cell.angle_gamma   90.00
#
_symmetry.space_group_name_H-M   'P 1'
#
loop_
_entity.id
_entity.type
_entity.pdbx_description
1 polymer ?
#
loop_
_entity_poly.entity_id
_entity_poly.type
_entity_poly.pdbx_seq_one_letter_code
_entity_poly.pdbx_strand_id
1 'polypeptide(L)' 'MGQETITLSRQEMKKVLVVEKIMNGHMTNNEGAIALGITVRQIIRLKRRYETEGAQGITHKNRGRKPAHALSEEIM' A
#
# COMPACT_ATOMS: atom_id res chain seq x y z
N MET A 1 -14.60 -20.41 1.17
CA MET A 1 -13.76 -19.27 1.58
C MET A 1 -13.21 -18.64 0.31
N GLY A 2 -13.87 -17.63 -0.25
CA GLY A 2 -13.44 -17.01 -1.51
C GLY A 2 -12.11 -16.28 -1.30
N GLN A 3 -11.14 -16.50 -2.19
CA GLN A 3 -9.93 -15.67 -2.21
C GLN A 3 -10.32 -14.25 -2.62
N GLU A 4 -10.31 -13.33 -1.66
CA GLU A 4 -10.49 -11.90 -1.95
C GLU A 4 -9.33 -11.44 -2.84
N THR A 5 -9.64 -11.09 -4.09
CA THR A 5 -8.65 -10.63 -5.06
C THR A 5 -8.45 -9.12 -4.88
N ILE A 6 -7.29 -8.72 -4.37
CA ILE A 6 -6.95 -7.30 -4.18
C ILE A 6 -6.29 -6.77 -5.45
N THR A 7 -6.86 -5.71 -6.04
CA THR A 7 -6.27 -5.06 -7.22
C THR A 7 -5.24 -4.02 -6.79
N LEU A 8 -3.97 -4.29 -7.11
CA LEU A 8 -2.83 -3.43 -6.81
C LEU A 8 -2.26 -2.83 -8.11
N SER A 9 -1.92 -1.55 -8.08
CA SER A 9 -1.02 -0.98 -9.09
C SER A 9 0.37 -1.61 -8.96
N ARG A 10 1.18 -1.54 -10.02
CA ARG A 10 2.57 -2.02 -10.00
C ARG A 10 3.39 -1.42 -8.85
N GLN A 11 3.16 -0.15 -8.53
CA GLN A 11 3.86 0.54 -7.43
C GLN A 11 3.40 0.03 -6.06
N GLU A 12 2.10 -0.21 -5.87
CA GLU A 12 1.57 -0.78 -4.61
C GLU A 12 2.05 -2.22 -4.42
N MET A 13 2.05 -3.03 -5.49
CA MET A 13 2.60 -4.38 -5.46
C MET A 13 4.07 -4.39 -5.09
N LYS A 14 4.89 -3.48 -5.65
CA LYS A 14 6.30 -3.35 -5.27
C LYS A 14 6.47 -3.05 -3.77
N LYS A 15 5.61 -2.20 -3.19
CA LYS A 15 5.62 -1.89 -1.75
C LYS A 15 5.27 -3.12 -0.91
N VAL A 16 4.24 -3.89 -1.30
CA VAL A 16 3.86 -5.14 -0.63
C VAL A 16 5.05 -6.11 -0.60
N LEU A 17 5.66 -6.39 -1.76
CA LEU A 17 6.79 -7.32 -1.86
C LEU A 17 8.00 -6.89 -1.02
N VAL A 18 8.31 -5.59 -0.99
CA VAL A 18 9.40 -5.07 -0.17
C VAL A 18 9.07 -5.23 1.32
N VAL A 19 7.85 -4.92 1.74
CA VAL A 19 7.43 -5.08 3.14
C VAL A 19 7.45 -6.55 3.55
N GLU A 20 6.95 -7.48 2.73
CA GLU A 20 7.02 -8.92 3.01
C GLU A 20 8.46 -9.41 3.18
N LYS A 21 9.36 -9.02 2.29
CA LYS A 21 10.80 -9.36 2.41
C LYS A 21 11.40 -8.84 3.71
N ILE A 22 11.00 -7.65 4.14
CA ILE A 22 11.47 -7.08 5.42
C ILE A 22 10.90 -7.85 6.61
N MET A 23 9.60 -8.19 6.58
CA MET A 23 8.95 -8.94 7.66
C MET A 23 9.52 -10.36 7.80
N ASN A 24 9.92 -10.97 6.68
CA ASN A 24 10.54 -12.29 6.65
C ASN A 24 12.06 -12.27 6.96
N GLY A 25 12.63 -11.10 7.28
CA GLY A 25 14.06 -10.96 7.61
C GLY A 25 15.01 -11.06 6.41
N HIS A 26 14.49 -11.07 5.19
CA HIS A 26 15.29 -11.11 3.96
C HIS A 26 15.75 -9.73 3.48
N MET A 27 15.30 -8.66 4.12
CA MET A 27 15.64 -7.27 3.79
C MET A 27 15.56 -6.40 5.05
N THR A 28 16.46 -5.44 5.18
CA THR A 28 16.44 -4.44 6.25
C THR A 28 15.53 -3.25 5.88
N ASN A 29 15.14 -2.45 6.88
CA ASN A 29 14.36 -1.23 6.62
C ASN A 29 15.13 -0.23 5.71
N ASN A 30 16.46 -0.20 5.81
CA ASN A 30 17.31 0.69 5.02
C ASN A 30 17.34 0.26 3.55
N GLU A 31 17.54 -1.03 3.29
CA GLU A 31 17.51 -1.59 1.93
C GLU A 31 16.13 -1.40 1.29
N GLY A 32 15.05 -1.60 2.07
CA GLY A 32 13.69 -1.35 1.59
C GLY A 32 13.43 0.11 1.26
N ALA A 33 13.95 1.04 2.07
CA ALA A 33 13.87 2.47 1.83
C ALA A 33 14.55 2.86 0.50
N ILE A 34 15.77 2.35 0.26
CA ILE A 34 16.50 2.55 -0.98
C ILE A 34 15.74 1.94 -2.17
N ALA A 35 15.28 0.69 -2.05
CA ALA A 35 14.59 -0.03 -3.13
C ALA A 35 13.27 0.66 -3.57
N LEU A 36 12.60 1.36 -2.65
CA LEU A 36 11.37 2.09 -2.89
C LEU A 36 11.57 3.60 -3.13
N GLY A 37 12.78 4.13 -2.96
CA GLY A 37 13.07 5.56 -3.08
C GLY A 37 12.33 6.41 -2.04
N ILE A 38 12.13 5.88 -0.83
CA ILE A 38 11.43 6.55 0.27
C ILE A 38 12.27 6.56 1.54
N THR A 39 11.85 7.31 2.55
CA THR A 39 12.56 7.34 3.83
C THR A 39 12.29 6.07 4.66
N VAL A 40 13.23 5.72 5.54
CA VAL A 40 13.08 4.63 6.52
C VAL A 40 11.83 4.81 7.39
N ARG A 41 11.47 6.06 7.71
CA ARG A 41 10.24 6.37 8.46
C ARG A 41 8.99 5.95 7.68
N GLN A 42 8.97 6.14 6.36
CA GLN A 42 7.87 5.69 5.52
C GLN A 42 7.80 4.16 5.44
N ILE A 43 8.95 3.47 5.44
CA ILE A 43 9.00 1.99 5.56
C ILE A 43 8.37 1.53 6.87
N ILE A 44 8.76 2.10 8.00
CA ILE A 44 8.19 1.75 9.31
C ILE A 44 6.67 1.98 9.32
N ARG A 45 6.17 3.06 8.72
CA ARG A 45 4.73 3.32 8.57
C ARG A 45 4.04 2.30 7.67
N LEU A 46 4.69 1.86 6.58
CA LEU A 46 4.16 0.82 5.71
C LEU A 46 4.08 -0.53 6.44
N LYS A 47 5.11 -0.90 7.19
CA LYS A 47 5.11 -2.12 8.03
C LYS A 47 3.93 -2.15 9.00
N ARG A 48 3.75 -1.07 9.78
CA ARG A 48 2.63 -0.98 10.74
C ARG A 48 1.26 -1.15 10.09
N ARG A 49 1.05 -0.56 8.91
CA ARG A 49 -0.20 -0.74 8.15
C ARG A 49 -0.36 -2.15 7.62
N TYR A 50 0.73 -2.76 7.18
CA TYR A 50 0.73 -4.13 6.68
C TYR A 50 0.45 -5.15 7.78
N GLU A 51 0.98 -4.92 8.99
CA GLU A 51 0.70 -5.77 10.16
C GLU A 51 -0.79 -5.77 10.53
N THR A 52 -1.48 -4.63 10.37
CA THR A 52 -2.89 -4.50 10.75
C THR A 52 -3.87 -4.86 9.63
N GLU A 53 -3.55 -4.52 8.38
CA GLU A 53 -4.48 -4.56 7.24
C GLU A 53 -3.95 -5.46 6.08
N GLY A 54 -2.79 -6.09 6.24
CA GLY A 54 -2.12 -6.85 5.17
C GLY A 54 -1.85 -6.02 3.92
N ALA A 55 -1.90 -6.66 2.75
CA ALA A 55 -1.72 -5.98 1.47
C ALA A 55 -2.77 -4.89 1.20
N GLN A 56 -3.98 -5.01 1.78
CA GLN A 56 -5.04 -3.99 1.63
C GLN A 56 -4.61 -2.65 2.23
N GLY A 57 -3.84 -2.64 3.33
CA GLY A 57 -3.35 -1.41 3.96
C GLY A 57 -2.33 -0.62 3.15
N ILE A 58 -1.79 -1.21 2.09
CA ILE A 58 -0.87 -0.55 1.15
C ILE A 58 -1.61 0.05 -0.05
N THR A 59 -2.85 -0.39 -0.30
CA THR A 59 -3.69 0.18 -1.37
C THR A 59 -3.96 1.66 -1.14
N HIS A 60 -4.13 2.41 -2.22
CA HIS A 60 -4.50 3.80 -2.16
C HIS A 60 -5.91 3.98 -1.57
N LYS A 61 -6.00 4.49 -0.35
CA LYS A 61 -7.29 4.60 0.38
C LYS A 61 -8.34 5.53 -0.26
N ASN A 62 -7.94 6.44 -1.16
CA ASN A 62 -8.92 7.23 -1.94
C ASN A 62 -9.32 6.57 -3.27
N ARG A 63 -8.83 5.37 -3.59
CA ARG A 63 -9.25 4.64 -4.80
C ARG A 63 -10.73 4.32 -4.68
N GLY A 64 -11.52 4.69 -5.69
CA GLY A 64 -12.97 4.50 -5.70
C GLY A 64 -13.77 5.47 -4.83
N ARG A 65 -13.12 6.41 -4.13
CA ARG A 65 -13.82 7.42 -3.32
C ARG A 65 -14.15 8.64 -4.15
N LYS A 66 -15.44 8.94 -4.35
CA LYS A 66 -15.89 10.22 -4.92
C LYS A 66 -15.51 11.37 -3.95
N PRO A 67 -14.89 12.47 -4.42
CA PRO A 67 -14.67 13.65 -3.60
C PRO A 67 -15.98 14.22 -3.06
N ALA A 68 -15.94 14.86 -1.88
CA ALA A 68 -17.13 15.46 -1.26
C ALA A 68 -17.75 16.60 -2.10
N HIS A 69 -16.96 17.20 -3.00
CA HIS A 69 -17.38 18.28 -3.90
C HIS A 69 -17.54 17.82 -5.35
N ALA A 70 -17.68 16.52 -5.60
CA ALA A 70 -18.01 16.05 -6.94
C ALA A 70 -19.41 16.56 -7.32
N LEU A 71 -19.54 17.13 -8.52
CA LEU A 71 -20.85 17.42 -9.12
C LEU A 71 -21.68 16.13 -9.17
N SER A 72 -22.98 16.22 -8.90
CA SER A 72 -23.87 15.06 -9.03
C SER A 72 -23.90 14.62 -10.50
N GLU A 73 -24.05 13.31 -10.73
CA GLU A 73 -24.25 12.75 -12.09
C GLU A 73 -25.42 13.43 -12.82
N GLU A 74 -26.34 14.03 -12.08
CA GLU A 74 -27.53 14.73 -12.58
C GLU A 74 -27.21 16.10 -13.21
N ILE A 75 -26.01 16.66 -12.98
CA ILE A 75 -25.56 17.95 -13.53
C ILE A 75 -24.54 17.74 -14.68
N MET A 76 -24.25 16.49 -15.06
CA MET A 76 -23.31 16.13 -16.15
C MET A 76 -24.06 15.83 -17.45
#